data_AF-A0A212EN04-F1
#
_entry.id   AF-A0A212EN04-F1
#
_cell.length_a   1.000
_cell.length_b   1.000
_cell.length_c   1.000
_cell.angle_alpha   90.00
_cell.angle_beta   90.00
_cell.angle_gamma   90.00
#
_symmetry.space_group_name_H-M   'P 1'
#
loop_
_entity.id
_entity.type
_entity.pdbx_description
1 polymer ?
#
loop_
_entity_poly.entity_id
_entity_poly.type
_entity_poly.pdbx_seq_one_letter_code
_entity_poly.pdbx_strand_id
1 'polypeptide(L)'
;MRWLKDNVKTVRRASRDKRLLFGTVDSWIVWNLTGGPKGGIHITDVTNASRTLLMNLETLNWDPILCRLFGIHRDSLPQIRSSAEVYGVVQDGSVLDGIQISGILGNQQAALVGQSCLLAGQAKNTYRGGCFLLYNTGPRRVNSSHGLLTTVAYKLGPNAPAIYALEGSIAVAGGAMKFLRDNLKLIKDVAQDTEHIAGQVFSTGDVYFVPAFNGLYAPYWRKDARGIICGLTAFTTKNHIIRAALEAVCFQTRDILEAMNKDCGMPLSKLHVDGKMTSNDLLMQLQADLIGIPVLRSHTWDMSALGVAVAAGSAAGVWSAERWRGQATPADTFLPTTTDDVISSDDNGGITGLLPLFEDDRDARYTKWKMAVQRSLGWATTKKSFAMTGQKRKNSIFQSIDTTSPPNSRKNSEDIENLTDVMPDDKHIEEVIQSSARKFSVFVPQEIQRDERTILDDIEYYMNKKECDYGMCECCQKRKLHTDWKTIEEIIENDPEIIFDDDKPIVVPKNSQDDVTRSPMVYPDLIDICKQIDEANLN
;
A
#
# COMPACT_ATOMS: atom_id res chain seq x y z
N MET A 1 9.06 -2.40 8.60
CA MET A 1 10.23 -3.15 9.15
C MET A 1 11.18 -2.23 9.91
N ARG A 2 11.79 -1.22 9.27
CA ARG A 2 12.73 -0.28 9.93
C ARG A 2 12.18 0.37 11.19
N TRP A 3 10.97 0.95 11.11
CA TRP A 3 10.32 1.57 12.27
C TRP A 3 10.23 0.61 13.48
N LEU A 4 9.94 -0.68 13.28
CA LEU A 4 9.87 -1.66 14.37
C LEU A 4 11.24 -1.89 15.02
N LYS A 5 12.32 -1.94 14.23
CA LYS A 5 13.68 -2.04 14.77
C LYS A 5 14.07 -0.80 15.59
N ASP A 6 13.65 0.37 15.12
CA ASP A 6 14.01 1.64 15.74
C ASP A 6 13.18 1.94 16.99
N ASN A 7 11.95 1.43 17.09
CA ASN A 7 11.03 1.83 18.16
C ASN A 7 10.67 0.68 19.12
N VAL A 8 10.79 -0.58 18.72
CA VAL A 8 10.39 -1.73 19.55
C VAL A 8 11.64 -2.45 20.08
N LYS A 9 11.93 -2.27 21.37
CA LYS A 9 13.13 -2.82 22.05
C LYS A 9 13.30 -4.33 21.84
N THR A 10 12.22 -5.10 21.94
CA THR A 10 12.25 -6.57 21.77
C THR A 10 12.61 -6.98 20.34
N VAL A 11 12.10 -6.26 19.33
CA VAL A 11 12.44 -6.48 17.91
C VAL A 11 13.89 -6.11 17.65
N ARG A 12 14.37 -4.99 18.19
CA ARG A 12 15.78 -4.58 18.07
C ARG A 12 16.73 -5.65 18.63
N ARG A 13 16.43 -6.16 19.83
CA ARG A 13 17.20 -7.25 20.44
C ARG A 13 17.16 -8.52 19.60
N ALA A 14 15.97 -8.94 19.14
CA ALA A 14 15.84 -10.13 18.28
C ALA A 14 16.62 -10.00 16.96
N SER A 15 16.65 -8.79 16.36
CA SER A 15 17.44 -8.52 15.16
C SER A 15 18.94 -8.65 15.43
N ARG A 16 19.44 -8.07 16.53
CA ARG A 16 20.86 -8.15 16.91
C ARG A 16 21.28 -9.59 17.20
N ASP A 17 20.42 -10.32 17.89
CA ASP A 17 20.67 -11.72 18.26
C ASP A 17 20.43 -12.70 17.07
N LYS A 18 20.14 -12.20 15.85
CA LYS A 18 19.84 -13.00 14.65
C LYS A 18 18.72 -14.03 14.83
N ARG A 19 17.69 -13.70 15.61
CA ARG A 19 16.50 -14.55 15.87
C ARG A 19 15.21 -13.99 15.27
N LEU A 20 15.32 -12.92 14.47
CA LEU A 20 14.19 -12.22 13.88
C LEU A 20 13.96 -12.71 12.45
N LEU A 21 12.71 -13.06 12.14
CA LEU A 21 12.22 -13.25 10.78
C LEU A 21 11.23 -12.13 10.45
N PHE A 22 11.41 -11.49 9.31
CA PHE A 22 10.45 -10.59 8.71
C PHE A 22 9.63 -11.34 7.68
N GLY A 23 8.40 -10.88 7.45
CA GLY A 23 7.54 -11.44 6.43
C GLY A 23 6.37 -10.51 6.19
N THR A 24 5.88 -10.50 4.95
CA THR A 24 4.53 -10.05 4.65
C THR A 24 3.51 -11.08 5.19
N VAL A 25 2.22 -10.79 5.06
CA VAL A 25 1.16 -11.63 5.66
C VAL A 25 1.18 -13.05 5.09
N ASP A 26 1.50 -13.21 3.80
CA ASP A 26 1.70 -14.52 3.16
C ASP A 26 2.81 -15.33 3.83
N SER A 27 3.99 -14.73 4.06
CA SER A 27 5.08 -15.40 4.77
C SER A 27 4.69 -15.82 6.18
N TRP A 28 3.95 -14.97 6.89
CA TRP A 28 3.45 -15.29 8.22
C TRP A 28 2.48 -16.47 8.19
N ILE A 29 1.55 -16.50 7.24
CA ILE A 29 0.59 -17.61 7.08
C ILE A 29 1.32 -18.90 6.77
N VAL A 30 2.20 -18.91 5.76
CA VAL A 30 2.93 -20.12 5.36
C VAL A 30 3.80 -20.64 6.51
N TRP A 31 4.53 -19.75 7.19
CA TRP A 31 5.39 -20.14 8.31
C TRP A 31 4.59 -20.81 9.42
N ASN A 32 3.42 -20.28 9.80
CA ASN A 32 2.58 -20.90 10.82
C ASN A 32 1.98 -22.23 10.34
N LEU A 33 1.43 -22.27 9.13
CA LEU A 33 0.79 -23.46 8.57
C LEU A 33 1.76 -24.62 8.38
N THR A 34 3.05 -24.37 8.24
CA THR A 34 4.07 -25.41 7.98
C THR A 34 4.86 -25.80 9.23
N GLY A 35 4.38 -25.45 10.42
CA GLY A 35 4.93 -25.90 11.70
C GLY A 35 5.62 -24.82 12.55
N GLY A 36 5.72 -23.59 12.05
CA GLY A 36 6.19 -22.42 12.80
C GLY A 36 7.55 -22.64 13.48
N PRO A 37 7.67 -22.53 14.82
CA PRO A 37 8.93 -22.77 15.52
C PRO A 37 9.50 -24.19 15.35
N LYS A 38 8.71 -25.16 14.89
CA LYS A 38 9.11 -26.57 14.71
C LYS A 38 9.68 -26.86 13.32
N GLY A 39 9.98 -25.84 12.52
CA GLY A 39 10.52 -26.00 11.16
C GLY A 39 9.68 -25.35 10.06
N GLY A 40 8.87 -24.33 10.40
CA GLY A 40 8.04 -23.60 9.47
C GLY A 40 8.83 -23.00 8.31
N ILE A 41 8.28 -23.17 7.11
CA ILE A 41 8.85 -22.71 5.85
C ILE A 41 8.74 -21.18 5.79
N HIS A 42 9.87 -20.51 5.63
CA HIS A 42 9.96 -19.05 5.59
C HIS A 42 10.14 -18.54 4.15
N ILE A 43 9.01 -18.33 3.46
CA ILE A 43 8.96 -17.94 2.04
C ILE A 43 7.99 -16.80 1.77
N THR A 44 8.12 -16.17 0.61
CA THR A 44 7.16 -15.22 0.04
C THR A 44 7.15 -15.41 -1.48
N ASP A 45 6.12 -14.96 -2.18
CA ASP A 45 6.15 -14.94 -3.64
C ASP A 45 6.71 -13.63 -4.20
N VAL A 46 7.06 -13.64 -5.49
CA VAL A 46 7.55 -12.45 -6.21
C VAL A 46 6.58 -11.26 -6.15
N THR A 47 5.27 -11.48 -6.07
CA THR A 47 4.31 -10.37 -6.04
C THR A 47 4.33 -9.67 -4.68
N ASN A 48 4.28 -10.40 -3.57
CA ASN A 48 4.39 -9.80 -2.23
C ASN A 48 5.79 -9.20 -1.99
N ALA A 49 6.86 -9.89 -2.41
CA ALA A 49 8.23 -9.38 -2.31
C ALA A 49 8.41 -8.04 -3.03
N SER A 50 7.76 -7.85 -4.20
CA SER A 50 7.81 -6.58 -4.95
C SER A 50 7.22 -5.38 -4.19
N ARG A 51 6.46 -5.62 -3.11
CA ARG A 51 5.80 -4.55 -2.32
C ARG A 51 6.60 -4.12 -1.10
N THR A 52 7.79 -4.68 -0.90
CA THR A 52 8.61 -4.46 0.29
C THR A 52 9.58 -3.28 0.15
N LEU A 53 9.79 -2.75 -1.06
CA LEU A 53 10.90 -1.86 -1.42
C LEU A 53 12.30 -2.50 -1.28
N LEU A 54 12.39 -3.82 -1.04
CA LEU A 54 13.67 -4.52 -0.84
C LEU A 54 14.00 -5.48 -1.97
N MET A 55 13.05 -5.82 -2.86
CA MET A 55 13.28 -6.71 -3.98
C MET A 55 13.68 -5.92 -5.23
N ASN A 56 14.73 -6.36 -5.91
CA ASN A 56 15.08 -5.86 -7.23
C ASN A 56 14.15 -6.50 -8.27
N LEU A 57 13.43 -5.68 -9.03
CA LEU A 57 12.44 -6.15 -10.02
C LEU A 57 13.08 -6.82 -11.24
N GLU A 58 14.39 -6.70 -11.47
CA GLU A 58 15.09 -7.41 -12.55
C GLU A 58 15.48 -8.82 -12.16
N THR A 59 16.15 -8.93 -11.01
CA THR A 59 16.75 -10.17 -10.55
C THR A 59 15.75 -11.02 -9.76
N LEU A 60 14.63 -10.43 -9.32
CA LEU A 60 13.62 -11.04 -8.44
C LEU A 60 14.21 -11.57 -7.14
N ASN A 61 15.28 -10.93 -6.68
CA ASN A 61 16.00 -11.24 -5.46
C ASN A 61 16.04 -10.01 -4.54
N TRP A 62 16.31 -10.26 -3.26
CA TRP A 62 16.57 -9.19 -2.29
C TRP A 62 17.78 -8.38 -2.71
N ASP A 63 17.59 -7.06 -2.82
CA ASP A 63 18.62 -6.12 -3.21
C ASP A 63 19.55 -5.83 -2.02
N PRO A 64 20.86 -6.13 -2.11
CA PRO A 64 21.78 -5.97 -0.99
C PRO A 64 21.98 -4.50 -0.60
N ILE A 65 21.89 -3.57 -1.57
CA ILE A 65 22.07 -2.12 -1.32
C ILE A 65 20.87 -1.60 -0.54
N LEU A 66 19.64 -1.95 -0.95
CA LEU A 66 18.43 -1.55 -0.25
C LEU A 66 18.34 -2.19 1.14
N CYS A 67 18.71 -3.46 1.28
CA CYS A 67 18.80 -4.12 2.58
C CYS A 67 19.77 -3.39 3.52
N ARG A 68 20.97 -3.03 3.03
CA ARG A 68 21.96 -2.26 3.80
C ARG A 68 21.43 -0.88 4.18
N LEU A 69 20.85 -0.14 3.23
CA LEU A 69 20.29 1.19 3.44
C LEU A 69 19.24 1.21 4.56
N PHE A 70 18.32 0.24 4.54
CA PHE A 70 17.30 0.11 5.58
C PHE A 70 17.79 -0.61 6.84
N GLY A 71 19.03 -1.10 6.86
CA GLY A 71 19.61 -1.85 7.97
C GLY A 71 18.86 -3.16 8.23
N ILE A 72 18.48 -3.90 7.18
CA ILE A 72 17.79 -5.19 7.27
C ILE A 72 18.76 -6.31 6.88
N HIS A 73 18.88 -7.34 7.73
CA HIS A 73 19.72 -8.50 7.43
C HIS A 73 19.00 -9.40 6.42
N ARG A 74 19.68 -9.81 5.34
CA ARG A 74 19.09 -10.67 4.30
C ARG A 74 18.59 -12.00 4.86
N ASP A 75 19.30 -12.57 5.84
CA ASP A 75 18.92 -13.84 6.49
C ASP A 75 17.62 -13.75 7.30
N SER A 76 17.16 -12.53 7.61
CA SER A 76 15.85 -12.31 8.26
C SER A 76 14.70 -12.24 7.27
N LEU A 77 14.97 -12.18 5.95
CA LEU A 77 13.95 -12.07 4.92
C LEU A 77 13.56 -13.45 4.38
N PRO A 78 12.29 -13.64 3.98
CA PRO A 78 11.82 -14.91 3.46
C PRO A 78 12.48 -15.23 2.11
N GLN A 79 12.65 -16.51 1.79
CA GLN A 79 13.08 -16.88 0.44
C GLN A 79 11.99 -16.54 -0.58
N ILE A 80 12.36 -15.81 -1.63
CA ILE A 80 11.43 -15.45 -2.71
C ILE A 80 11.22 -16.67 -3.63
N ARG A 81 9.95 -16.99 -3.88
CA ARG A 81 9.48 -18.09 -4.72
C ARG A 81 8.58 -17.57 -5.84
N SER A 82 8.30 -18.42 -6.82
CA SER A 82 7.27 -18.14 -7.81
C SER A 82 5.89 -18.07 -7.15
N SER A 83 4.90 -17.57 -7.88
CA SER A 83 3.51 -17.45 -7.39
C SER A 83 2.73 -18.77 -7.46
N ALA A 84 3.23 -19.76 -8.20
CA ALA A 84 2.60 -21.06 -8.41
C ALA A 84 3.65 -22.19 -8.47
N GLU A 85 3.94 -22.82 -7.34
CA GLU A 85 4.74 -24.03 -7.20
C GLU A 85 4.35 -24.74 -5.89
N VAL A 86 4.57 -26.05 -5.77
CA VAL A 86 4.33 -26.74 -4.49
C VAL A 86 5.41 -26.34 -3.49
N TYR A 87 5.05 -25.51 -2.51
CA TYR A 87 6.01 -24.98 -1.53
C TYR A 87 6.25 -25.93 -0.36
N GLY A 88 5.20 -26.67 0.03
CA GLY A 88 5.19 -27.52 1.21
C GLY A 88 3.77 -28.02 1.51
N VAL A 89 3.61 -28.61 2.69
CA VAL A 89 2.32 -29.11 3.19
C VAL A 89 1.97 -28.48 4.52
N VAL A 90 0.68 -28.35 4.80
CA VAL A 90 0.21 -27.91 6.11
C VAL A 90 0.57 -28.95 7.18
N GLN A 91 1.12 -28.47 8.29
CA GLN A 91 1.61 -29.20 9.47
C GLN A 91 1.40 -28.34 10.73
N ASP A 92 0.16 -27.91 10.97
CA ASP A 92 -0.21 -27.10 12.13
C ASP A 92 -1.04 -27.87 13.17
N GLY A 93 -1.34 -29.15 12.91
CA GLY A 93 -2.16 -30.00 13.76
C GLY A 93 -3.65 -29.79 13.56
N SER A 94 -4.05 -29.09 12.50
CA SER A 94 -5.45 -28.86 12.14
C SER A 94 -5.99 -29.93 11.19
N VAL A 95 -7.27 -29.82 10.85
CA VAL A 95 -7.92 -30.66 9.83
C VAL A 95 -7.35 -30.47 8.42
N LEU A 96 -6.50 -29.45 8.22
CA LEU A 96 -5.86 -29.15 6.94
C LEU A 96 -4.51 -29.87 6.78
N ASP A 97 -4.02 -30.58 7.80
CA ASP A 97 -2.73 -31.27 7.76
C ASP A 97 -2.61 -32.18 6.52
N GLY A 98 -1.46 -32.09 5.85
CA GLY A 98 -1.18 -32.82 4.60
C GLY A 98 -1.68 -32.14 3.32
N ILE A 99 -2.49 -31.08 3.41
CA ILE A 99 -2.89 -30.29 2.23
C ILE A 99 -1.67 -29.52 1.70
N GLN A 100 -1.47 -29.56 0.38
CA GLN A 100 -0.39 -28.83 -0.28
C GLN A 100 -0.65 -27.33 -0.30
N ILE A 101 0.37 -26.55 0.03
CA ILE A 101 0.40 -25.11 -0.21
C ILE A 101 1.09 -24.92 -1.56
N SER A 102 0.34 -24.44 -2.56
CA SER A 102 0.85 -24.37 -3.94
C SER A 102 0.59 -23.06 -4.70
N GLY A 103 -0.08 -22.08 -4.08
CA GLY A 103 -0.29 -20.75 -4.66
C GLY A 103 -0.15 -19.64 -3.63
N ILE A 104 0.62 -18.60 -3.96
CA ILE A 104 0.77 -17.38 -3.14
C ILE A 104 0.78 -16.20 -4.12
N LEU A 105 -0.14 -15.24 -3.93
CA LEU A 105 -0.17 -13.99 -4.68
C LEU A 105 -0.64 -12.85 -3.77
N GLY A 106 -0.09 -11.66 -3.97
CA GLY A 106 -0.64 -10.42 -3.44
C GLY A 106 -2.08 -10.23 -3.92
N ASN A 107 -2.95 -9.68 -3.08
CA ASN A 107 -4.39 -9.62 -3.36
C ASN A 107 -4.75 -8.98 -4.71
N GLN A 108 -4.09 -7.89 -5.10
CA GLN A 108 -4.39 -7.20 -6.35
C GLN A 108 -3.92 -7.99 -7.57
N GLN A 109 -2.74 -8.60 -7.47
CA GLN A 109 -2.17 -9.50 -8.46
C GLN A 109 -3.00 -10.77 -8.61
N ALA A 110 -3.50 -11.32 -7.50
CA ALA A 110 -4.44 -12.43 -7.49
C ALA A 110 -5.73 -12.06 -8.22
N ALA A 111 -6.30 -10.88 -7.96
CA ALA A 111 -7.49 -10.43 -8.68
C ALA A 111 -7.24 -10.28 -10.19
N LEU A 112 -6.04 -9.86 -10.62
CA LEU A 112 -5.63 -9.84 -12.04
C LEU A 112 -5.66 -11.25 -12.66
N VAL A 113 -5.11 -12.25 -11.97
CA VAL A 113 -5.17 -13.66 -12.41
C VAL A 113 -6.61 -14.19 -12.40
N GLY A 114 -7.39 -13.89 -11.37
CA GLY A 114 -8.78 -14.30 -11.25
C GLY A 114 -9.65 -13.75 -12.38
N GLN A 115 -9.47 -12.48 -12.73
CA GLN A 115 -10.11 -11.83 -13.89
C GLN A 115 -9.59 -12.32 -15.24
N SER A 116 -8.68 -13.30 -15.26
CA SER A 116 -8.07 -13.86 -16.47
C SER A 116 -7.35 -12.80 -17.33
N CYS A 117 -6.84 -11.75 -16.68
CA CYS A 117 -6.02 -10.72 -17.32
C CYS A 117 -4.57 -11.22 -17.48
N LEU A 118 -4.41 -12.31 -18.24
CA LEU A 118 -3.14 -13.05 -18.40
C LEU A 118 -2.33 -12.64 -19.64
N LEU A 119 -2.86 -11.74 -20.46
CA LEU A 119 -2.21 -11.20 -21.65
C LEU A 119 -1.81 -9.74 -21.46
N ALA A 120 -0.71 -9.35 -22.11
CA ALA A 120 -0.29 -7.95 -22.15
C ALA A 120 -1.40 -7.07 -22.75
N GLY A 121 -1.61 -5.91 -22.15
CA GLY A 121 -2.69 -5.00 -22.55
C GLY A 121 -4.03 -5.23 -21.85
N GLN A 122 -4.15 -6.28 -21.04
CA GLN A 122 -5.34 -6.49 -20.21
C GLN A 122 -5.18 -5.80 -18.85
N ALA A 123 -6.27 -5.25 -18.34
CA ALA A 123 -6.28 -4.58 -17.05
C ALA A 123 -7.54 -4.89 -16.27
N LYS A 124 -7.41 -4.81 -14.94
CA LYS A 124 -8.53 -4.88 -14.01
C LYS A 124 -8.51 -3.71 -13.03
N ASN A 125 -9.68 -3.32 -12.52
CA ASN A 125 -9.82 -2.39 -11.41
C ASN A 125 -10.73 -2.96 -10.30
N THR A 126 -10.24 -2.96 -9.06
CA THR A 126 -10.99 -3.46 -7.90
C THR A 126 -11.60 -2.29 -7.11
N TYR A 127 -12.93 -2.18 -7.03
CA TYR A 127 -13.65 -1.10 -6.35
C TYR A 127 -14.10 -1.47 -4.94
N ARG A 128 -13.36 -1.00 -3.93
CA ARG A 128 -13.65 -1.22 -2.50
C ARG A 128 -13.60 0.12 -1.75
N GLY A 129 -13.00 0.16 -0.57
CA GLY A 129 -12.80 1.42 0.16
C GLY A 129 -11.96 2.43 -0.64
N GLY A 130 -10.97 1.92 -1.37
CA GLY A 130 -10.26 2.58 -2.47
C GLY A 130 -10.38 1.75 -3.75
N CYS A 131 -9.68 2.17 -4.81
CA CYS A 131 -9.58 1.41 -6.05
C CYS A 131 -8.12 1.06 -6.37
N PHE A 132 -7.93 -0.11 -6.99
CA PHE A 132 -6.61 -0.60 -7.39
C PHE A 132 -6.68 -1.15 -8.80
N LEU A 133 -6.01 -0.44 -9.70
CA LEU A 133 -6.01 -0.74 -11.12
C LEU A 133 -4.65 -1.32 -11.50
N LEU A 134 -4.65 -2.53 -12.06
CA LEU A 134 -3.46 -3.21 -12.54
C LEU A 134 -3.58 -3.44 -14.04
N TYR A 135 -2.51 -3.10 -14.77
CA TYR A 135 -2.38 -3.31 -16.20
C TYR A 135 -1.23 -4.26 -16.48
N ASN A 136 -1.53 -5.40 -17.10
CA ASN A 136 -0.56 -6.43 -17.45
C ASN A 136 0.34 -5.93 -18.60
N THR A 137 1.65 -5.83 -18.34
CA THR A 137 2.64 -5.39 -19.34
C THR A 137 3.39 -6.56 -19.98
N GLY A 138 2.95 -7.80 -19.73
CA GLY A 138 3.62 -9.01 -20.16
C GLY A 138 5.00 -9.16 -19.49
N PRO A 139 5.99 -9.75 -20.17
CA PRO A 139 7.34 -9.87 -19.64
C PRO A 139 8.10 -8.53 -19.63
N ARG A 140 7.54 -7.47 -20.23
CA ARG A 140 8.16 -6.14 -20.27
C ARG A 140 7.94 -5.41 -18.95
N ARG A 141 9.02 -5.10 -18.24
CA ARG A 141 9.01 -4.16 -17.11
C ARG A 141 8.92 -2.73 -17.64
N VAL A 142 7.80 -2.05 -17.39
CA VAL A 142 7.60 -0.64 -17.78
C VAL A 142 7.85 0.25 -16.56
N ASN A 143 8.83 1.16 -16.64
CA ASN A 143 9.05 2.17 -15.60
C ASN A 143 8.12 3.36 -15.86
N SER A 144 7.29 3.70 -14.88
CA SER A 144 6.36 4.82 -15.02
C SER A 144 7.07 6.17 -14.98
N SER A 145 6.70 7.05 -15.90
CA SER A 145 7.03 8.49 -15.87
C SER A 145 5.86 9.36 -15.41
N HIS A 146 4.69 8.75 -15.18
CA HIS A 146 3.43 9.41 -14.85
C HIS A 146 2.89 9.04 -13.46
N GLY A 147 3.77 8.66 -12.54
CA GLY A 147 3.41 8.45 -11.14
C GLY A 147 2.68 7.14 -10.85
N LEU A 148 2.90 6.10 -11.65
CA LEU A 148 2.41 4.75 -11.40
C LEU A 148 3.50 3.87 -10.79
N LEU A 149 3.09 2.75 -10.21
CA LEU A 149 4.01 1.76 -9.64
C LEU A 149 4.29 0.68 -10.67
N THR A 150 5.57 0.40 -10.91
CA THR A 150 6.01 -0.80 -11.61
C THR A 150 6.09 -1.96 -10.62
N THR A 151 5.44 -3.08 -10.92
CA THR A 151 5.33 -4.22 -9.99
C THR A 151 5.40 -5.55 -10.74
N VAL A 152 5.69 -6.63 -10.02
CA VAL A 152 5.46 -7.98 -10.56
C VAL A 152 3.96 -8.28 -10.51
N ALA A 153 3.40 -8.77 -11.62
CA ALA A 153 2.02 -9.22 -11.72
C ALA A 153 1.88 -10.66 -11.22
N TYR A 154 2.73 -11.57 -11.68
CA TYR A 154 2.79 -12.97 -11.23
C TYR A 154 4.00 -13.68 -11.85
N LYS A 155 4.38 -14.83 -11.27
CA LYS A 155 5.28 -15.81 -11.90
C LYS A 155 4.67 -17.20 -11.72
N LEU A 156 4.03 -17.75 -12.75
CA LEU A 156 3.26 -19.01 -12.66
C LEU A 156 4.16 -20.24 -12.86
N GLY A 157 5.15 -20.42 -11.98
CA GLY A 157 6.10 -21.54 -12.00
C GLY A 157 7.54 -21.12 -11.75
N PRO A 158 8.41 -22.01 -11.21
CA PRO A 158 9.81 -21.67 -10.92
C PRO A 158 10.59 -21.26 -12.18
N ASN A 159 10.32 -21.95 -13.29
CA ASN A 159 10.96 -21.75 -14.59
C ASN A 159 10.14 -20.87 -15.55
N ALA A 160 8.96 -20.41 -15.13
CA ALA A 160 8.14 -19.52 -15.95
C ALA A 160 8.73 -18.09 -15.93
N PRO A 161 8.59 -17.31 -17.01
CA PRO A 161 8.96 -15.90 -17.00
C PRO A 161 8.08 -15.14 -16.00
N ALA A 162 8.65 -14.14 -15.34
CA ALA A 162 7.87 -13.20 -14.56
C ALA A 162 7.09 -12.27 -15.50
N ILE A 163 5.83 -12.05 -15.16
CA ILE A 163 4.97 -11.08 -15.81
C ILE A 163 4.87 -9.85 -14.91
N TYR A 164 4.92 -8.67 -15.50
CA TYR A 164 4.90 -7.38 -14.81
C TYR A 164 3.57 -6.66 -15.00
N ALA A 165 3.35 -5.66 -14.17
CA ALA A 165 2.23 -4.76 -14.29
C ALA A 165 2.62 -3.32 -13.94
N LEU A 166 1.85 -2.38 -14.50
CA LEU A 166 1.70 -1.06 -13.91
C LEU A 166 0.51 -1.08 -12.95
N GLU A 167 0.67 -0.40 -11.82
CA GLU A 167 -0.36 -0.27 -10.80
C GLU A 167 -0.63 1.20 -10.47
N GLY A 168 -1.91 1.57 -10.50
CA GLY A 168 -2.41 2.83 -9.95
C GLY A 168 -3.35 2.56 -8.78
N SER A 169 -3.27 3.40 -7.76
CA SER A 169 -4.10 3.29 -6.56
C SER A 169 -4.87 4.58 -6.28
N ILE A 170 -6.13 4.41 -5.92
CA ILE A 170 -7.06 5.46 -5.51
C ILE A 170 -7.35 5.24 -4.03
N ALA A 171 -6.93 6.16 -3.18
CA ALA A 171 -7.07 6.01 -1.73
C ALA A 171 -8.54 5.96 -1.27
N VAL A 172 -9.40 6.77 -1.89
CA VAL A 172 -10.78 6.99 -1.45
C VAL A 172 -11.74 6.80 -2.62
N ALA A 173 -12.46 5.68 -2.60
CA ALA A 173 -13.57 5.37 -3.49
C ALA A 173 -14.83 5.07 -2.67
N GLY A 174 -15.04 3.83 -2.22
CA GLY A 174 -16.13 3.49 -1.30
C GLY A 174 -16.02 4.19 0.05
N GLY A 175 -14.82 4.65 0.42
CA GLY A 175 -14.61 5.56 1.54
C GLY A 175 -15.36 6.89 1.38
N ALA A 176 -15.52 7.41 0.15
CA ALA A 176 -16.32 8.61 -0.12
C ALA A 176 -17.80 8.35 0.17
N MET A 177 -18.33 7.20 -0.27
CA MET A 177 -19.73 6.83 0.01
C MET A 177 -19.98 6.66 1.52
N LYS A 178 -19.04 6.01 2.23
CA LYS A 178 -19.10 5.92 3.69
C LYS A 178 -19.06 7.28 4.36
N PHE A 179 -18.24 8.22 3.87
CA PHE A 179 -18.22 9.58 4.38
C PHE A 179 -19.56 10.30 4.19
N LEU A 180 -20.22 10.15 3.03
CA LEU A 180 -21.55 10.73 2.80
C LEU A 180 -22.59 10.17 3.78
N ARG A 181 -22.50 8.87 4.14
CA ARG A 181 -23.36 8.23 5.13
C ARG A 181 -23.04 8.64 6.56
N ASP A 182 -21.78 8.49 6.96
CA ASP A 182 -21.35 8.51 8.35
C ASP A 182 -21.13 9.93 8.85
N ASN A 183 -20.62 10.83 8.00
CA ASN A 183 -20.24 12.18 8.37
C ASN A 183 -21.29 13.22 7.92
N LEU A 184 -21.73 13.16 6.66
CA LEU A 184 -22.70 14.13 6.13
C LEU A 184 -24.17 13.70 6.31
N LYS A 185 -24.42 12.44 6.68
CA LYS A 185 -25.76 11.87 6.88
C LYS A 185 -26.69 12.06 5.67
N LEU A 186 -26.14 12.06 4.45
CA LEU A 186 -26.91 12.25 3.22
C LEU A 186 -27.59 10.96 2.75
N ILE A 187 -27.05 9.82 3.16
CA ILE A 187 -27.55 8.47 2.88
C ILE A 187 -27.56 7.65 4.18
N LYS A 188 -28.36 6.59 4.23
CA LYS A 188 -28.47 5.64 5.34
C LYS A 188 -27.77 4.33 5.03
N ASP A 189 -28.00 3.77 3.85
CA ASP A 189 -27.34 2.54 3.39
C ASP A 189 -26.49 2.82 2.14
N VAL A 190 -25.22 2.43 2.17
CA VAL A 190 -24.30 2.71 1.04
C VAL A 190 -24.69 1.94 -0.20
N ALA A 191 -25.14 0.70 -0.09
CA ALA A 191 -25.42 -0.13 -1.25
C ALA A 191 -26.73 0.29 -1.93
N GLN A 192 -27.79 0.52 -1.15
CA GLN A 192 -29.11 0.84 -1.68
C GLN A 192 -29.26 2.32 -2.07
N ASP A 193 -28.83 3.24 -1.21
CA ASP A 193 -29.15 4.66 -1.40
C ASP A 193 -28.26 5.33 -2.45
N THR A 194 -27.00 4.89 -2.60
CA THR A 194 -26.08 5.57 -3.53
C THR A 194 -26.57 5.48 -4.96
N GLU A 195 -26.99 4.30 -5.40
CA GLU A 195 -27.55 4.09 -6.73
C GLU A 195 -28.92 4.75 -6.88
N HIS A 196 -29.85 4.45 -5.96
CA HIS A 196 -31.22 4.93 -6.04
C HIS A 196 -31.29 6.47 -6.04
N ILE A 197 -30.56 7.14 -5.14
CA ILE A 197 -30.62 8.59 -5.00
C ILE A 197 -29.81 9.31 -6.09
N ALA A 198 -28.65 8.78 -6.49
CA ALA A 198 -27.89 9.36 -7.60
C ALA A 198 -28.63 9.21 -8.94
N GLY A 199 -29.38 8.12 -9.12
CA GLY A 199 -30.19 7.86 -10.31
C GLY A 199 -31.41 8.78 -10.48
N GLN A 200 -31.81 9.51 -9.44
CA GLN A 200 -32.92 10.48 -9.51
C GLN A 200 -32.57 11.77 -10.25
N VAL A 201 -31.29 12.00 -10.57
CA VAL A 201 -30.83 13.15 -11.36
C VAL A 201 -30.07 12.66 -12.58
N PHE A 202 -30.23 13.31 -13.73
CA PHE A 202 -29.57 12.92 -14.97
C PHE A 202 -28.08 13.30 -15.02
N SER A 203 -27.69 14.37 -14.35
CA SER A 203 -26.30 14.85 -14.29
C SER A 203 -25.95 15.36 -12.89
N THR A 204 -24.67 15.68 -12.68
CA THR A 204 -24.20 16.32 -11.44
C THR A 204 -24.59 17.79 -11.33
N GLY A 205 -25.15 18.41 -12.38
CA GLY A 205 -25.44 19.85 -12.38
C GLY A 205 -24.18 20.70 -12.17
N ASP A 206 -23.07 20.30 -12.78
CA ASP A 206 -21.73 20.87 -12.62
C ASP A 206 -21.11 20.76 -11.22
N VAL A 207 -21.67 19.92 -10.35
CA VAL A 207 -21.07 19.58 -9.05
C VAL A 207 -19.91 18.59 -9.25
N TYR A 208 -18.73 18.95 -8.74
CA TYR A 208 -17.56 18.07 -8.69
C TYR A 208 -17.13 17.85 -7.25
N PHE A 209 -16.89 16.59 -6.91
CA PHE A 209 -16.43 16.20 -5.59
C PHE A 209 -15.06 15.51 -5.68
N VAL A 210 -14.00 16.13 -5.15
CA VAL A 210 -12.69 15.49 -5.04
C VAL A 210 -12.55 14.90 -3.64
N PRO A 211 -12.56 13.56 -3.45
CA PRO A 211 -12.58 12.94 -2.13
C PRO A 211 -11.17 12.74 -1.52
N ALA A 212 -10.32 13.78 -1.56
CA ALA A 212 -8.92 13.72 -1.11
C ALA A 212 -8.75 13.82 0.43
N PHE A 213 -9.45 12.98 1.21
CA PHE A 213 -9.46 13.09 2.68
C PHE A 213 -8.08 12.88 3.33
N ASN A 214 -7.25 12.03 2.73
CA ASN A 214 -5.89 11.73 3.18
C ASN A 214 -4.84 12.12 2.12
N GLY A 215 -5.16 13.12 1.30
CA GLY A 215 -4.40 13.45 0.09
C GLY A 215 -4.83 12.63 -1.13
N LEU A 216 -4.15 12.88 -2.25
CA LEU A 216 -4.33 12.15 -3.52
C LEU A 216 -3.17 11.20 -3.75
N TYR A 217 -3.47 9.98 -4.23
CA TYR A 217 -2.48 8.97 -4.60
C TYR A 217 -2.18 9.09 -6.09
N ALA A 218 -1.94 7.98 -6.79
CA ALA A 218 -1.64 7.98 -8.22
C ALA A 218 -2.74 8.70 -9.03
N PRO A 219 -2.39 9.44 -10.09
CA PRO A 219 -1.03 9.80 -10.53
C PRO A 219 -0.42 11.01 -9.79
N TYR A 220 -1.13 11.62 -8.85
CA TYR A 220 -0.79 12.93 -8.27
C TYR A 220 0.24 12.89 -7.13
N TRP A 221 0.14 11.91 -6.21
CA TRP A 221 0.97 11.78 -5.00
C TRP A 221 1.06 13.05 -4.12
N ARG A 222 -0.09 13.69 -3.91
CA ARG A 222 -0.20 14.97 -3.17
C ARG A 222 -0.80 14.77 -1.78
N LYS A 223 0.07 14.71 -0.77
CA LYS A 223 -0.31 14.59 0.67
C LYS A 223 -1.04 15.83 1.21
N ASP A 224 -0.81 16.97 0.57
CA ASP A 224 -1.37 18.28 0.93
C ASP A 224 -2.80 18.50 0.40
N ALA A 225 -3.27 17.66 -0.54
CA ALA A 225 -4.60 17.76 -1.08
C ALA A 225 -5.68 17.48 -0.03
N ARG A 226 -6.84 18.15 -0.14
CA ARG A 226 -7.99 17.96 0.77
C ARG A 226 -9.30 17.78 0.03
N GLY A 227 -10.27 17.15 0.69
CA GLY A 227 -11.60 16.92 0.12
C GLY A 227 -12.31 18.23 -0.21
N ILE A 228 -12.80 18.39 -1.44
CA ILE A 228 -13.56 19.57 -1.86
C ILE A 228 -14.82 19.19 -2.62
N ILE A 229 -15.90 19.95 -2.43
CA ILE A 229 -17.09 19.93 -3.28
C ILE A 229 -17.21 21.33 -3.89
N CYS A 230 -17.28 21.42 -5.22
CA CYS A 230 -17.35 22.69 -5.94
C CYS A 230 -18.38 22.64 -7.07
N GLY A 231 -18.71 23.81 -7.64
CA GLY A 231 -19.75 23.93 -8.67
C GLY A 231 -21.18 23.90 -8.13
N LEU A 232 -21.37 24.20 -6.84
CA LEU A 232 -22.70 24.28 -6.22
C LEU A 232 -23.47 25.49 -6.77
N THR A 233 -24.73 25.28 -7.12
CA THR A 233 -25.69 26.33 -7.48
C THR A 233 -26.93 26.24 -6.57
N ALA A 234 -27.87 27.19 -6.69
CA ALA A 234 -29.13 27.15 -5.96
C ALA A 234 -30.00 25.93 -6.31
N PHE A 235 -29.77 25.28 -7.45
CA PHE A 235 -30.46 24.06 -7.87
C PHE A 235 -29.84 22.78 -7.30
N THR A 236 -28.65 22.86 -6.70
CA THR A 236 -27.95 21.68 -6.22
C THR A 236 -28.70 21.02 -5.06
N THR A 237 -28.88 19.71 -5.17
CA THR A 237 -29.49 18.86 -4.16
C THR A 237 -28.52 17.78 -3.69
N LYS A 238 -28.87 17.05 -2.62
CA LYS A 238 -28.07 15.89 -2.17
C LYS A 238 -27.86 14.85 -3.28
N ASN A 239 -28.82 14.70 -4.20
CA ASN A 239 -28.76 13.73 -5.28
C ASN A 239 -27.58 14.03 -6.21
N HIS A 240 -27.38 15.31 -6.54
CA HIS A 240 -26.24 15.79 -7.33
C HIS A 240 -24.90 15.53 -6.65
N ILE A 241 -24.82 15.71 -5.31
CA ILE A 241 -23.59 15.46 -4.54
C ILE A 241 -23.25 13.97 -4.51
N ILE A 242 -24.25 13.10 -4.31
CA ILE A 242 -24.05 11.65 -4.32
C ILE A 242 -23.64 11.18 -5.72
N ARG A 243 -24.26 11.69 -6.78
CA ARG A 243 -23.86 11.41 -8.16
C ARG A 243 -22.43 11.89 -8.45
N ALA A 244 -22.07 13.10 -8.02
CA ALA A 244 -20.72 13.64 -8.17
C ALA A 244 -19.67 12.79 -7.43
N ALA A 245 -20.04 12.17 -6.30
CA ALA A 245 -19.19 11.23 -5.59
C ALA A 245 -18.92 9.96 -6.40
N LEU A 246 -19.92 9.43 -7.11
CA LEU A 246 -19.76 8.25 -7.98
C LEU A 246 -18.89 8.62 -9.19
N GLU A 247 -19.20 9.74 -9.86
CA GLU A 247 -18.40 10.22 -11.00
C GLU A 247 -16.95 10.52 -10.60
N ALA A 248 -16.69 10.99 -9.39
CA ALA A 248 -15.33 11.19 -8.88
C ALA A 248 -14.50 9.90 -8.79
N VAL A 249 -15.14 8.75 -8.50
CA VAL A 249 -14.46 7.45 -8.56
C VAL A 249 -14.09 7.15 -10.02
N CYS A 250 -15.02 7.38 -10.95
CA CYS A 250 -14.80 7.15 -12.37
C CYS A 250 -13.70 8.04 -12.95
N PHE A 251 -13.66 9.31 -12.57
CA PHE A 251 -12.63 10.24 -13.02
C PHE A 251 -11.24 9.91 -12.45
N GLN A 252 -11.16 9.49 -11.19
CA GLN A 252 -9.88 9.01 -10.64
C GLN A 252 -9.41 7.73 -11.34
N THR A 253 -10.33 6.83 -11.71
CA THR A 253 -9.99 5.66 -12.55
C THR A 253 -9.46 6.10 -13.91
N ARG A 254 -10.12 7.07 -14.56
CA ARG A 254 -9.67 7.65 -15.83
C ARG A 254 -8.29 8.29 -15.72
N ASP A 255 -8.00 9.02 -14.63
CA ASP A 255 -6.69 9.62 -14.37
C ASP A 255 -5.56 8.58 -14.42
N ILE A 256 -5.79 7.40 -13.84
CA ILE A 256 -4.84 6.30 -13.84
C ILE A 256 -4.72 5.66 -15.23
N LEU A 257 -5.84 5.45 -15.92
CA LEU A 257 -5.84 4.87 -17.27
C LEU A 257 -5.10 5.76 -18.27
N GLU A 258 -5.28 7.08 -18.20
CA GLU A 258 -4.53 8.02 -19.04
C GLU A 258 -3.02 7.99 -18.75
N ALA A 259 -2.63 7.91 -17.47
CA ALA A 259 -1.24 7.74 -17.09
C ALA A 259 -0.65 6.42 -17.63
N MET A 260 -1.40 5.32 -17.53
CA MET A 260 -1.00 4.02 -18.06
C MET A 260 -0.85 4.03 -19.58
N ASN A 261 -1.78 4.66 -20.29
CA ASN A 261 -1.70 4.79 -21.74
C ASN A 261 -0.44 5.55 -22.17
N LYS A 262 -0.10 6.63 -21.47
CA LYS A 262 1.13 7.41 -21.72
C LYS A 262 2.41 6.62 -21.44
N ASP A 263 2.43 5.78 -20.41
CA ASP A 263 3.60 4.96 -20.08
C ASP A 263 3.75 3.70 -20.96
N CYS A 264 2.64 3.07 -21.36
CA CYS A 264 2.67 1.81 -22.10
C CYS A 264 2.66 1.98 -23.63
N GLY A 265 2.09 3.09 -24.13
CA GLY A 265 1.88 3.35 -25.56
C GLY A 265 0.81 2.46 -26.21
N MET A 266 -0.02 1.78 -25.41
CA MET A 266 -1.05 0.87 -25.87
C MET A 266 -2.40 1.20 -25.21
N PRO A 267 -3.41 1.64 -25.98
CA PRO A 267 -4.71 1.93 -25.43
C PRO A 267 -5.37 0.66 -24.90
N LEU A 268 -5.98 0.77 -23.72
CA LEU A 268 -6.76 -0.32 -23.13
C LEU A 268 -8.06 -0.49 -23.91
N SER A 269 -8.39 -1.70 -24.34
CA SER A 269 -9.60 -1.97 -25.14
C SER A 269 -10.85 -2.24 -24.28
N LYS A 270 -10.67 -2.74 -23.07
CA LYS A 270 -11.75 -3.04 -22.11
C LYS A 270 -11.21 -3.10 -20.69
N LEU A 271 -12.05 -2.77 -19.71
CA LEU A 271 -11.69 -2.77 -18.29
C LEU A 271 -12.44 -3.87 -17.55
N HIS A 272 -11.72 -4.83 -16.96
CA HIS A 272 -12.31 -5.81 -16.06
C HIS A 272 -12.51 -5.20 -14.67
N VAL A 273 -13.64 -5.46 -14.02
CA VAL A 273 -13.95 -4.85 -12.72
C VAL A 273 -14.47 -5.86 -11.71
N ASP A 274 -14.06 -5.69 -10.46
CA ASP A 274 -14.53 -6.44 -9.29
C ASP A 274 -14.57 -5.54 -8.05
N GLY A 275 -14.99 -6.08 -6.90
CA GLY A 275 -15.10 -5.35 -5.64
C GLY A 275 -16.55 -4.97 -5.30
N LYS A 276 -16.77 -4.62 -4.03
CA LYS A 276 -18.14 -4.45 -3.51
C LYS A 276 -18.93 -3.31 -4.18
N MET A 277 -18.26 -2.28 -4.71
CA MET A 277 -18.99 -1.18 -5.37
C MET A 277 -19.49 -1.54 -6.77
N THR A 278 -18.97 -2.62 -7.39
CA THR A 278 -19.39 -2.99 -8.75
C THR A 278 -20.80 -3.55 -8.80
N SER A 279 -21.46 -3.75 -7.65
CA SER A 279 -22.90 -4.05 -7.60
C SER A 279 -23.79 -2.85 -7.96
N ASN A 280 -23.23 -1.64 -8.02
CA ASN A 280 -23.95 -0.43 -8.40
C ASN A 280 -23.90 -0.26 -9.93
N ASP A 281 -25.04 -0.50 -10.61
CA ASP A 281 -25.10 -0.49 -12.07
C ASP A 281 -24.85 0.90 -12.64
N LEU A 282 -25.37 1.94 -11.97
CA LEU A 282 -25.12 3.33 -12.34
C LEU A 282 -23.62 3.67 -12.32
N LEU A 283 -22.88 3.22 -11.31
CA LEU A 283 -21.42 3.42 -11.23
C LEU A 283 -20.71 2.71 -12.39
N MET A 284 -21.10 1.49 -12.72
CA MET A 284 -20.47 0.73 -13.81
C MET A 284 -20.76 1.35 -15.17
N GLN A 285 -21.99 1.83 -15.40
CA GLN A 285 -22.35 2.55 -16.61
C GLN A 285 -21.59 3.88 -16.72
N LEU A 286 -21.60 4.70 -15.65
CA LEU A 286 -20.81 5.94 -15.59
C LEU A 286 -19.33 5.68 -15.83
N GLN A 287 -18.79 4.59 -15.29
CA GLN A 287 -17.40 4.24 -15.49
C GLN A 287 -17.11 3.96 -16.96
N ALA A 288 -17.95 3.19 -17.65
CA ALA A 288 -17.83 2.89 -19.08
C ALA A 288 -17.96 4.16 -19.94
N ASP A 289 -18.98 4.98 -19.67
CA ASP A 289 -19.24 6.23 -20.38
C ASP A 289 -18.06 7.22 -20.24
N LEU A 290 -17.48 7.33 -19.03
CA LEU A 290 -16.42 8.29 -18.74
C LEU A 290 -15.04 7.88 -19.25
N ILE A 291 -14.77 6.58 -19.41
CA ILE A 291 -13.50 6.08 -19.96
C ILE A 291 -13.60 5.75 -21.46
N GLY A 292 -14.80 5.61 -22.01
CA GLY A 292 -15.02 5.34 -23.43
C GLY A 292 -14.71 3.92 -23.88
N ILE A 293 -14.61 2.96 -22.95
CA ILE A 293 -14.34 1.56 -23.26
C ILE A 293 -15.26 0.64 -22.48
N PRO A 294 -15.56 -0.58 -22.98
CA PRO A 294 -16.38 -1.55 -22.27
C PRO A 294 -15.87 -1.87 -20.87
N VAL A 295 -16.80 -1.94 -19.91
CA VAL A 295 -16.55 -2.35 -18.52
C VAL A 295 -17.17 -3.73 -18.28
N LEU A 296 -16.34 -4.70 -17.93
CA LEU A 296 -16.73 -6.11 -17.78
C LEU A 296 -16.77 -6.46 -16.29
N ARG A 297 -17.97 -6.64 -15.75
CA ARG A 297 -18.18 -6.99 -14.33
C ARG A 297 -17.97 -8.48 -14.11
N SER A 298 -17.22 -8.83 -13.07
CA SER A 298 -17.03 -10.23 -12.66
C SER A 298 -18.28 -10.84 -12.00
N HIS A 299 -18.39 -12.18 -12.04
CA HIS A 299 -19.44 -12.92 -11.34
C HIS A 299 -19.38 -12.85 -9.81
N THR A 300 -18.18 -12.65 -9.25
CA THR A 300 -17.99 -12.44 -7.82
C THR A 300 -17.26 -11.13 -7.59
N TRP A 301 -17.58 -10.46 -6.49
CA TRP A 301 -16.90 -9.23 -6.08
C TRP A 301 -15.48 -9.51 -5.53
N ASP A 302 -15.13 -10.77 -5.25
CA ASP A 302 -13.77 -11.15 -4.83
C ASP A 302 -13.09 -12.11 -5.80
N MET A 303 -12.41 -11.53 -6.79
CA MET A 303 -11.63 -12.30 -7.76
C MET A 303 -10.27 -12.74 -7.22
N SER A 304 -9.84 -12.21 -6.07
CA SER A 304 -8.53 -12.52 -5.48
C SER A 304 -8.45 -13.99 -5.05
N ALA A 305 -9.49 -14.47 -4.37
CA ALA A 305 -9.56 -15.86 -3.94
C ALA A 305 -9.52 -16.83 -5.13
N LEU A 306 -10.27 -16.50 -6.19
CA LEU A 306 -10.29 -17.27 -7.43
C LEU A 306 -8.91 -17.28 -8.12
N GLY A 307 -8.22 -16.14 -8.17
CA GLY A 307 -6.88 -16.06 -8.77
C GLY A 307 -5.83 -16.89 -8.04
N VAL A 308 -5.82 -16.86 -6.69
CA VAL A 308 -4.93 -17.72 -5.90
C VAL A 308 -5.29 -19.19 -6.12
N ALA A 309 -6.59 -19.53 -6.14
CA ALA A 309 -7.01 -20.89 -6.44
C ALA A 309 -6.48 -21.33 -7.79
N VAL A 310 -6.66 -20.53 -8.86
CA VAL A 310 -6.18 -20.81 -10.22
C VAL A 310 -4.66 -21.08 -10.23
N ALA A 311 -3.87 -20.26 -9.55
CA ALA A 311 -2.44 -20.48 -9.43
C ALA A 311 -2.10 -21.79 -8.69
N ALA A 312 -2.73 -22.01 -7.53
CA ALA A 312 -2.50 -23.20 -6.70
C ALA A 312 -2.88 -24.51 -7.41
N GLY A 313 -4.05 -24.55 -8.04
CA GLY A 313 -4.50 -25.72 -8.79
C GLY A 313 -3.68 -25.95 -10.07
N SER A 314 -3.12 -24.90 -10.67
CA SER A 314 -2.17 -25.05 -11.77
C SER A 314 -0.85 -25.67 -11.32
N ALA A 315 -0.34 -25.28 -10.15
CA ALA A 315 0.88 -25.86 -9.59
C ALA A 315 0.69 -27.30 -9.09
N ALA A 316 -0.49 -27.61 -8.55
CA ALA A 316 -0.84 -28.95 -8.07
C ALA A 316 -1.29 -29.92 -9.19
N GLY A 317 -1.37 -29.46 -10.44
CA GLY A 317 -1.78 -30.29 -11.58
C GLY A 317 -3.28 -30.59 -11.67
N VAL A 318 -4.12 -29.85 -10.95
CA VAL A 318 -5.59 -30.00 -10.99
C VAL A 318 -6.18 -29.45 -12.30
N TRP A 319 -5.58 -28.37 -12.82
CA TRP A 319 -5.92 -27.78 -14.12
C TRP A 319 -4.70 -27.11 -14.75
N SER A 320 -4.77 -26.75 -16.03
CA SER A 320 -3.77 -25.87 -16.65
C SER A 320 -4.21 -24.41 -16.54
N ALA A 321 -3.28 -23.49 -16.26
CA ALA A 321 -3.55 -22.05 -16.34
C ALA A 321 -4.08 -21.63 -17.72
N GLU A 322 -3.70 -22.37 -18.78
CA GLU A 322 -4.21 -22.13 -20.13
C GLU A 322 -5.71 -22.40 -20.25
N ARG A 323 -6.22 -23.43 -19.58
CA ARG A 323 -7.65 -23.76 -19.56
C ARG A 323 -8.48 -22.64 -18.94
N TRP A 324 -7.92 -21.92 -17.97
CA TRP A 324 -8.57 -20.77 -17.34
C TRP A 324 -8.71 -19.56 -18.28
N ARG A 325 -7.77 -19.37 -19.23
CA ARG A 325 -7.80 -18.25 -20.19
C ARG A 325 -9.11 -18.18 -20.99
N GLY A 326 -9.72 -19.32 -21.30
CA GLY A 326 -10.94 -19.40 -22.11
C GLY A 326 -12.25 -19.47 -21.32
N GLN A 327 -12.22 -19.50 -19.99
CA GLN A 327 -13.41 -19.77 -19.15
C GLN A 327 -13.91 -18.56 -18.36
N ALA A 328 -13.18 -17.45 -18.34
CA ALA A 328 -13.60 -16.26 -17.63
C ALA A 328 -14.66 -15.49 -18.44
N THR A 329 -15.92 -15.80 -18.17
CA THR A 329 -17.07 -15.03 -18.67
C THR A 329 -17.36 -13.88 -17.71
N PRO A 330 -17.59 -12.64 -18.19
CA PRO A 330 -18.14 -11.60 -17.34
C PRO A 330 -19.60 -11.92 -16.99
N ALA A 331 -20.04 -11.45 -15.82
CA ALA A 331 -21.46 -11.48 -15.45
C ALA A 331 -22.26 -10.51 -16.30
N ASP A 332 -21.77 -9.29 -16.42
CA ASP A 332 -22.40 -8.21 -17.16
C ASP A 332 -21.33 -7.42 -17.92
N THR A 333 -21.74 -6.80 -19.02
CA THR A 333 -20.91 -5.90 -19.81
C THR A 333 -21.64 -4.58 -19.99
N PHE A 334 -21.00 -3.50 -19.54
CA PHE A 334 -21.47 -2.13 -19.70
C PHE A 334 -20.74 -1.52 -20.88
N LEU A 335 -21.49 -1.16 -21.93
CA LEU A 335 -20.94 -0.51 -23.11
C LEU A 335 -21.03 1.01 -22.94
N PRO A 336 -20.02 1.77 -23.41
CA PRO A 336 -20.11 3.21 -23.43
C PRO A 336 -21.31 3.64 -24.29
N THR A 337 -22.19 4.44 -23.73
CA THR A 337 -23.34 5.05 -24.44
C THR A 337 -22.97 6.39 -25.08
N THR A 338 -21.79 6.90 -24.76
CA THR A 338 -21.22 8.16 -25.24
C THR A 338 -20.42 8.00 -26.54
N THR A 339 -20.40 6.82 -27.15
CA THR A 339 -19.66 6.55 -28.40
C THR A 339 -20.57 6.30 -29.60
N ASP A 340 -21.90 6.29 -29.40
CA ASP A 340 -22.83 6.17 -30.52
C ASP A 340 -22.93 7.52 -31.22
N ASP A 341 -22.33 7.61 -32.41
CA ASP A 341 -22.66 8.65 -33.37
C ASP A 341 -24.17 8.63 -33.59
N VAL A 342 -24.88 9.68 -33.15
CA VAL A 342 -26.30 9.82 -33.49
C VAL A 342 -26.36 9.93 -35.00
N ILE A 343 -26.95 8.93 -35.66
CA ILE A 343 -27.33 9.05 -37.07
C ILE A 343 -28.41 10.14 -37.14
N SER A 344 -28.02 11.37 -37.45
CA SER A 344 -28.98 12.41 -37.82
C SER A 344 -29.44 12.12 -39.25
N SER A 345 -30.65 11.58 -39.39
CA SER A 345 -31.36 11.56 -40.66
C SER A 345 -31.95 12.94 -40.91
N ASP A 346 -31.70 13.52 -42.09
CA ASP A 346 -32.48 14.65 -42.55
C ASP A 346 -33.93 14.23 -42.90
N ASP A 347 -34.82 15.19 -43.12
CA ASP A 347 -36.24 14.96 -43.45
C ASP A 347 -36.46 14.16 -44.77
N ASN A 348 -35.38 13.83 -45.49
CA ASN A 348 -35.39 13.04 -46.74
C ASN A 348 -34.65 11.69 -46.62
N GLY A 349 -34.21 11.27 -45.43
CA GLY A 349 -33.56 9.98 -45.20
C GLY A 349 -32.10 9.90 -45.67
N GLY A 350 -31.44 11.04 -45.90
CA GLY A 350 -30.00 11.14 -46.18
C GLY A 350 -29.16 11.16 -44.90
N ILE A 351 -28.07 10.37 -44.89
CA ILE A 351 -27.07 10.37 -43.81
C ILE A 351 -26.22 11.64 -43.94
N THR A 352 -26.37 12.59 -43.01
CA THR A 352 -25.64 13.88 -43.03
C THR A 352 -24.49 13.90 -42.01
N GLY A 353 -23.50 13.02 -42.20
CA GLY A 353 -22.21 13.10 -41.48
C GLY A 353 -22.23 12.70 -39.99
N LEU A 354 -21.14 12.10 -39.54
CA LEU A 354 -20.90 11.72 -38.14
C LEU A 354 -20.44 12.97 -37.38
N LEU A 355 -21.28 13.54 -36.51
CA LEU A 355 -20.87 14.61 -35.59
C LEU A 355 -20.61 13.99 -34.21
N PRO A 356 -19.37 14.01 -33.68
CA PRO A 356 -19.03 13.40 -32.40
C PRO A 356 -19.47 14.29 -31.23
N LEU A 357 -20.77 14.47 -31.05
CA LEU A 357 -21.33 15.33 -29.98
C LEU A 357 -21.05 14.80 -28.57
N PHE A 358 -20.76 13.50 -28.41
CA PHE A 358 -20.66 12.84 -27.10
C PHE A 358 -19.22 12.65 -26.59
N GLU A 359 -18.22 12.55 -27.48
CA GLU A 359 -16.81 12.59 -27.05
C GLU A 359 -16.49 13.94 -26.39
N ASP A 360 -17.07 15.03 -26.93
CA ASP A 360 -16.94 16.38 -26.40
C ASP A 360 -17.48 16.53 -24.97
N ASP A 361 -18.64 15.95 -24.63
CA ASP A 361 -19.22 16.08 -23.27
C ASP A 361 -18.38 15.33 -22.22
N ARG A 362 -17.97 14.11 -22.53
CA ARG A 362 -17.13 13.30 -21.64
C ARG A 362 -15.82 14.01 -21.30
N ASP A 363 -15.17 14.59 -22.30
CA ASP A 363 -13.88 15.24 -22.17
C ASP A 363 -14.02 16.66 -21.56
N ALA A 364 -15.13 17.35 -21.81
CA ALA A 364 -15.49 18.58 -21.12
C ALA A 364 -15.70 18.36 -19.62
N ARG A 365 -16.42 17.29 -19.22
CA ARG A 365 -16.59 16.91 -17.81
C ARG A 365 -15.26 16.54 -17.18
N TYR A 366 -14.41 15.80 -17.90
CA TYR A 366 -13.08 15.45 -17.41
C TYR A 366 -12.18 16.68 -17.24
N THR A 367 -12.28 17.67 -18.12
CA THR A 367 -11.56 18.94 -17.99
C THR A 367 -11.97 19.69 -16.72
N LYS A 368 -13.28 19.76 -16.43
CA LYS A 368 -13.81 20.32 -15.18
C LYS A 368 -13.37 19.51 -13.94
N TRP A 369 -13.29 18.18 -14.05
CA TRP A 369 -12.71 17.34 -13.00
C TRP A 369 -11.25 17.74 -12.69
N LYS A 370 -10.40 17.89 -13.72
CA LYS A 370 -9.01 18.35 -13.52
C LYS A 370 -8.95 19.72 -12.85
N MET A 371 -9.85 20.63 -13.21
CA MET A 371 -9.97 21.94 -12.56
C MET A 371 -10.37 21.83 -11.09
N ALA A 372 -11.23 20.88 -10.72
CA ALA A 372 -11.58 20.59 -9.33
C ALA A 372 -10.39 20.00 -8.58
N VAL A 373 -9.68 19.02 -9.17
CA VAL A 373 -8.47 18.45 -8.57
C VAL A 373 -7.43 19.53 -8.25
N GLN A 374 -7.17 20.46 -9.18
CA GLN A 374 -6.23 21.56 -8.94
C GLN A 374 -6.63 22.42 -7.73
N ARG A 375 -7.93 22.69 -7.54
CA ARG A 375 -8.45 23.43 -6.37
C ARG A 375 -8.33 22.66 -5.05
N SER A 376 -8.13 21.34 -5.10
CA SER A 376 -7.95 20.52 -3.90
C SER A 376 -6.52 20.60 -3.35
N LEU A 377 -5.55 21.05 -4.14
CA LEU A 377 -4.12 21.06 -3.83
C LEU A 377 -3.72 22.26 -2.96
N GLY A 378 -2.63 22.15 -2.22
CA GLY A 378 -2.06 23.24 -1.40
C GLY A 378 -2.84 23.55 -0.13
N TRP A 379 -3.84 22.73 0.24
CA TRP A 379 -4.74 23.02 1.35
C TRP A 379 -4.12 22.74 2.72
N ALA A 380 -3.42 21.62 2.88
CA ALA A 380 -2.86 21.24 4.18
C ALA A 380 -1.51 21.90 4.43
N THR A 381 -1.41 22.71 5.49
CA THR A 381 -0.15 23.29 5.96
C THR A 381 0.52 22.36 6.99
N THR A 382 1.83 22.15 6.86
CA THR A 382 2.65 21.34 7.80
C THR A 382 2.80 21.97 9.18
N LYS A 383 2.58 23.27 9.35
CA LYS A 383 2.64 23.96 10.65
C LYS A 383 1.26 24.50 11.06
N LYS A 384 0.63 23.87 12.05
CA LYS A 384 -0.49 24.49 12.77
C LYS A 384 0.09 25.56 13.69
N SER A 385 -0.19 26.84 13.43
CA SER A 385 0.15 27.88 14.42
C SER A 385 -0.70 27.67 15.68
N PHE A 386 -0.07 27.67 16.85
CA PHE A 386 -0.77 27.65 18.15
C PHE A 386 -1.68 28.88 18.34
N ALA A 387 -1.47 29.95 17.55
CA ALA A 387 -2.16 31.22 17.68
C ALA A 387 -3.66 31.17 17.35
N MET A 388 -4.10 30.23 16.51
CA MET A 388 -5.48 30.19 16.01
C MET A 388 -6.43 29.30 16.84
N THR A 389 -5.93 28.55 17.83
CA THR A 389 -6.72 27.49 18.50
C THR A 389 -6.72 27.50 20.04
N GLY A 390 -6.53 28.63 20.75
CA GLY A 390 -6.76 28.52 22.20
C GLY A 390 -6.46 29.68 23.14
N GLN A 391 -7.17 30.81 23.04
CA GLN A 391 -7.23 31.78 24.14
C GLN A 391 -8.63 32.21 24.59
N LYS A 392 -9.71 31.76 23.94
CA LYS A 392 -11.09 32.05 24.39
C LYS A 392 -11.76 30.95 25.23
N ARG A 393 -11.15 29.77 25.40
CA ARG A 393 -11.75 28.65 26.16
C ARG A 393 -11.21 28.42 27.58
N LYS A 394 -10.17 29.15 28.02
CA LYS A 394 -9.63 29.02 29.38
C LYS A 394 -10.32 29.91 30.43
N ASN A 395 -11.09 30.92 30.01
CA ASN A 395 -11.73 31.85 30.96
C ASN A 395 -13.15 31.46 31.37
N SER A 396 -13.77 30.44 30.75
CA SER A 396 -15.14 30.01 31.11
C SER A 396 -15.19 28.82 32.08
N ILE A 397 -14.05 28.28 32.51
CA ILE A 397 -13.97 27.14 33.45
C ILE A 397 -13.51 27.58 34.85
N PHE A 398 -12.99 28.81 35.01
CA PHE A 398 -12.48 29.33 36.28
C PHE A 398 -13.41 30.33 36.98
N GLN A 399 -14.67 30.46 36.55
CA GLN A 399 -15.63 31.42 37.13
C GLN A 399 -16.82 30.80 37.88
N SER A 400 -16.77 29.50 38.22
CA SER A 400 -17.87 28.83 38.94
C SER A 400 -17.45 28.09 40.21
N ILE A 401 -16.31 28.43 40.81
CA ILE A 401 -15.91 27.89 42.12
C ILE A 401 -15.42 29.06 42.99
N ASP A 402 -16.36 29.79 43.57
CA ASP A 402 -16.17 30.43 44.88
C ASP A 402 -17.51 30.95 45.42
N THR A 403 -18.09 30.24 46.39
CA THR A 403 -18.78 30.82 47.56
C THR A 403 -19.05 29.72 48.62
N THR A 404 -18.21 29.72 49.66
CA THR A 404 -18.54 29.61 51.11
C THR A 404 -19.16 28.33 51.73
N SER A 405 -18.27 27.56 52.40
CA SER A 405 -18.35 27.03 53.80
C SER A 405 -19.21 25.80 54.21
N PRO A 406 -18.78 25.01 55.24
CA PRO A 406 -19.04 23.56 55.41
C PRO A 406 -19.81 23.21 56.73
N PRO A 407 -19.75 21.98 57.29
CA PRO A 407 -20.27 20.68 56.84
C PRO A 407 -21.31 20.09 57.83
N ASN A 408 -22.19 19.15 57.43
CA ASN A 408 -22.83 18.27 58.41
C ASN A 408 -23.34 16.91 57.85
N SER A 409 -22.70 15.86 58.38
CA SER A 409 -23.20 14.55 58.84
C SER A 409 -24.49 13.89 58.28
N ARG A 410 -24.30 12.58 57.98
CA ARG A 410 -25.12 11.41 58.36
C ARG A 410 -26.33 10.96 57.51
N LYS A 411 -26.17 9.71 57.03
CA LYS A 411 -27.02 8.50 57.19
C LYS A 411 -28.24 8.26 56.30
N ASN A 412 -28.27 6.99 55.84
CA ASN A 412 -29.41 6.06 55.70
C ASN A 412 -30.44 6.39 54.59
N SER A 413 -31.14 5.46 53.94
CA SER A 413 -31.23 3.99 53.88
C SER A 413 -32.39 3.68 52.89
N GLU A 414 -32.36 2.55 52.19
CA GLU A 414 -33.54 1.72 51.79
C GLU A 414 -34.62 2.37 50.87
N ASP A 415 -35.31 1.73 49.92
CA ASP A 415 -35.49 0.32 49.56
C ASP A 415 -36.42 0.20 48.30
N ILE A 416 -36.51 -1.02 47.76
CA ILE A 416 -37.66 -1.65 47.02
C ILE A 416 -37.82 -1.28 45.52
N GLU A 417 -37.46 -2.19 44.58
CA GLU A 417 -38.25 -3.35 44.04
C GLU A 417 -39.41 -2.89 43.12
N ASN A 418 -39.82 -3.52 42.02
CA ASN A 418 -39.53 -4.76 41.30
C ASN A 418 -40.27 -4.64 39.94
N LEU A 419 -39.81 -5.32 38.88
CA LEU A 419 -40.67 -6.07 37.93
C LEU A 419 -39.82 -6.85 36.90
N THR A 420 -40.27 -8.09 36.71
CA THR A 420 -39.63 -9.31 36.21
C THR A 420 -39.88 -9.60 34.72
N ASP A 421 -38.92 -10.30 34.07
CA ASP A 421 -39.03 -11.65 33.44
C ASP A 421 -38.46 -11.88 31.99
N VAL A 422 -37.41 -12.75 31.93
CA VAL A 422 -37.14 -13.94 31.06
C VAL A 422 -36.90 -13.77 29.52
N MET A 423 -35.62 -13.71 29.04
CA MET A 423 -34.68 -14.75 28.46
C MET A 423 -34.71 -14.89 26.90
N PRO A 424 -33.63 -15.30 26.16
CA PRO A 424 -32.42 -16.05 26.59
C PRO A 424 -31.03 -15.50 26.16
N ASP A 425 -29.99 -16.18 26.68
CA ASP A 425 -28.56 -15.84 26.79
C ASP A 425 -27.71 -15.74 25.50
N ASP A 426 -27.00 -14.61 25.34
CA ASP A 426 -25.89 -14.36 24.40
C ASP A 426 -24.49 -14.69 24.99
N LYS A 427 -24.44 -15.22 26.22
CA LYS A 427 -23.17 -15.31 26.99
C LYS A 427 -22.17 -16.35 26.51
N HIS A 428 -22.55 -17.28 25.64
CA HIS A 428 -21.63 -18.32 25.17
C HIS A 428 -20.83 -17.93 23.92
N ILE A 429 -21.21 -16.87 23.20
CA ILE A 429 -20.45 -16.38 22.05
C ILE A 429 -19.34 -15.41 22.49
N GLU A 430 -19.56 -14.63 23.55
CA GLU A 430 -18.56 -13.70 24.07
C GLU A 430 -17.37 -14.41 24.74
N GLU A 431 -17.56 -15.55 25.40
CA GLU A 431 -16.45 -16.31 26.01
C GLU A 431 -15.52 -16.97 24.97
N VAL A 432 -16.06 -17.36 23.80
CA VAL A 432 -15.26 -17.92 22.69
C VAL A 432 -14.46 -16.82 21.97
N ILE A 433 -15.02 -15.61 21.86
CA ILE A 433 -14.32 -14.45 21.28
C ILE A 433 -13.23 -13.93 22.23
N GLN A 434 -13.49 -13.92 23.55
CA GLN A 434 -12.52 -13.44 24.54
C GLN A 434 -11.32 -14.37 24.75
N SER A 435 -11.50 -15.70 24.58
CA SER A 435 -10.40 -16.66 24.71
C SER A 435 -9.42 -16.67 23.52
N SER A 436 -9.84 -16.18 22.35
CA SER A 436 -9.00 -16.18 21.13
C SER A 436 -8.16 -14.91 20.95
N ALA A 437 -8.63 -13.76 21.42
CA ALA A 437 -8.01 -12.46 21.12
C ALA A 437 -6.89 -12.00 22.09
N ARG A 438 -6.70 -12.68 23.23
CA ARG A 438 -5.77 -12.21 24.29
C ARG A 438 -4.34 -12.74 24.22
N LYS A 439 -3.94 -13.55 23.23
CA LYS A 439 -2.57 -14.08 23.19
C LYS A 439 -1.51 -13.21 22.51
N PHE A 440 -1.84 -12.15 21.76
CA PHE A 440 -0.81 -11.33 21.08
C PHE A 440 -1.18 -9.85 20.85
N SER A 441 -1.59 -9.14 21.90
CA SER A 441 -1.64 -7.66 21.86
C SER A 441 -0.48 -7.07 22.67
N VAL A 442 0.51 -6.50 21.98
CA VAL A 442 1.56 -5.69 22.60
C VAL A 442 1.02 -4.27 22.76
N PHE A 443 0.86 -3.85 24.01
CA PHE A 443 0.54 -2.46 24.36
C PHE A 443 1.77 -1.58 24.11
N VAL A 444 1.61 -0.52 23.30
CA VAL A 444 2.66 0.48 23.05
C VAL A 444 2.32 1.73 23.87
N PRO A 445 3.12 2.10 24.88
CA PRO A 445 2.93 3.37 25.59
C PRO A 445 3.23 4.55 24.66
N GLN A 446 2.29 5.50 24.57
CA GLN A 446 2.57 6.83 24.03
C GLN A 446 3.24 7.67 25.11
N GLU A 447 4.49 8.03 24.89
CA GLU A 447 5.09 9.37 25.11
C GLU A 447 6.60 9.26 25.26
N ILE A 448 7.33 9.74 24.24
CA ILE A 448 8.56 10.52 24.42
C ILE A 448 8.55 11.57 23.30
N GLN A 449 8.45 12.84 23.67
CA GLN A 449 8.67 13.97 22.76
C GLN A 449 10.14 13.93 22.30
N ARG A 450 10.36 13.73 21.01
CA ARG A 450 11.65 13.99 20.34
C ARG A 450 11.35 14.97 19.21
N ASP A 451 12.24 15.96 19.01
CA ASP A 451 12.20 16.83 17.84
C ASP A 451 12.25 15.95 16.58
N GLU A 452 11.14 15.92 15.85
CA GLU A 452 10.99 15.09 14.64
C GLU A 452 11.77 15.73 13.49
N ARG A 453 12.98 15.21 13.21
CA ARG A 453 13.53 15.23 11.85
C ARG A 453 12.79 14.19 11.02
N THR A 454 12.24 14.59 9.89
CA THR A 454 11.55 13.68 8.98
C THR A 454 12.52 13.17 7.91
N ILE A 455 12.20 12.01 7.32
CA ILE A 455 12.93 11.44 6.16
C ILE A 455 13.04 12.42 4.99
N LEU A 456 12.06 13.31 4.84
CA LEU A 456 12.09 14.32 3.78
C LEU A 456 13.13 15.41 4.08
N ASP A 457 13.33 15.76 5.36
CA ASP A 457 14.37 16.71 5.77
C ASP A 457 15.78 16.14 5.54
N ASP A 458 15.97 14.83 5.75
CA ASP A 458 17.25 14.16 5.47
C ASP A 458 17.50 14.02 3.96
N ILE A 459 16.47 13.69 3.16
CA ILE A 459 16.59 13.64 1.70
C ILE A 459 16.91 15.02 1.13
N GLU A 460 16.24 16.07 1.59
CA GLU A 460 16.49 17.45 1.17
C GLU A 460 17.88 17.93 1.60
N TYR A 461 18.38 17.50 2.76
CA TYR A 461 19.74 17.74 3.22
C TYR A 461 20.80 17.06 2.33
N TYR A 462 20.60 15.80 1.94
CA TYR A 462 21.55 15.08 1.09
C TYR A 462 21.49 15.48 -0.38
N MET A 463 20.31 15.82 -0.91
CA MET A 463 20.13 16.28 -2.28
C MET A 463 20.66 17.71 -2.51
N ASN A 464 20.81 18.51 -1.45
CA ASN A 464 21.39 19.85 -1.50
C ASN A 464 22.92 19.91 -1.36
N LYS A 465 23.59 18.78 -1.09
CA LYS A 465 25.06 18.73 -1.08
C LYS A 465 25.61 18.72 -2.49
N LYS A 466 26.68 19.50 -2.73
CA LYS A 466 27.37 19.54 -4.02
C LYS A 466 28.48 18.49 -4.05
N GLU A 467 28.89 18.03 -5.24
CA GLU A 467 29.93 17.00 -5.43
C GLU A 467 31.25 17.25 -4.67
N CYS A 468 31.57 18.51 -4.37
CA CYS A 468 32.73 18.91 -3.57
C CYS A 468 32.69 18.37 -2.13
N ASP A 469 31.50 18.21 -1.52
CA ASP A 469 31.33 17.79 -0.13
C ASP A 469 31.70 16.31 0.10
N TYR A 470 31.85 15.55 -0.99
CA TYR A 470 32.25 14.14 -0.98
C TYR A 470 33.74 13.94 -1.33
N GLY A 471 34.51 15.02 -1.51
CA GLY A 471 35.93 14.94 -1.85
C GLY A 471 36.24 14.40 -3.25
N MET A 472 35.22 14.36 -4.13
CA MET A 472 35.30 13.80 -5.48
C MET A 472 35.64 14.84 -6.57
N CYS A 473 35.74 16.11 -6.19
CA CYS A 473 36.14 17.25 -7.05
C CYS A 473 37.67 17.28 -7.29
N GLU A 474 38.10 17.68 -8.48
CA GLU A 474 39.52 17.93 -8.82
C GLU A 474 40.21 18.99 -7.95
N CYS A 475 39.43 19.83 -7.27
CA CYS A 475 39.86 20.87 -6.35
C CYS A 475 40.35 20.36 -4.98
N CYS A 476 40.04 19.11 -4.61
CA CYS A 476 40.43 18.52 -3.34
C CYS A 476 41.75 17.74 -3.50
N GLN A 477 42.76 18.03 -2.67
CA GLN A 477 44.07 17.37 -2.75
C GLN A 477 43.92 15.84 -2.64
N LYS A 478 44.34 15.13 -3.70
CA LYS A 478 44.33 13.66 -3.78
C LYS A 478 45.23 13.04 -2.71
N ARG A 479 44.66 12.59 -1.59
CA ARG A 479 45.24 11.46 -0.85
C ARG A 479 44.68 10.17 -1.44
N LYS A 480 45.26 9.72 -2.56
CA LYS A 480 45.06 8.35 -3.04
C LYS A 480 45.86 7.41 -2.15
N LEU A 481 45.20 6.72 -1.23
CA LEU A 481 45.71 5.44 -0.74
C LEU A 481 45.54 4.45 -1.88
N HIS A 482 46.65 4.01 -2.45
CA HIS A 482 46.67 2.93 -3.44
C HIS A 482 46.41 1.62 -2.69
N THR A 483 45.27 1.01 -2.91
CA THR A 483 45.05 -0.40 -2.58
C THR A 483 44.58 -1.10 -3.85
N ASP A 484 45.31 -2.13 -4.24
CA ASP A 484 45.11 -2.92 -5.46
C ASP A 484 44.01 -3.96 -5.18
N TRP A 485 42.80 -3.76 -5.72
CA TRP A 485 41.64 -4.62 -5.49
C TRP A 485 41.21 -5.27 -6.81
N LYS A 486 41.06 -6.61 -6.85
CA LYS A 486 40.75 -7.34 -8.08
C LYS A 486 39.27 -7.69 -8.29
N THR A 487 38.39 -7.73 -7.27
CA THR A 487 36.92 -7.91 -7.45
C THR A 487 36.05 -7.23 -6.37
N ILE A 488 34.75 -6.99 -6.67
CA ILE A 488 33.76 -6.40 -5.74
C ILE A 488 33.34 -7.38 -4.64
N GLU A 489 33.40 -8.70 -4.88
CA GLU A 489 33.12 -9.69 -3.84
C GLU A 489 34.18 -9.66 -2.72
N GLU A 490 35.46 -9.46 -3.06
CA GLU A 490 36.54 -9.31 -2.07
C GLU A 490 36.38 -8.04 -1.21
N ILE A 491 35.76 -6.99 -1.75
CA ILE A 491 35.42 -5.76 -1.02
C ILE A 491 34.37 -6.04 0.05
N ILE A 492 33.42 -6.94 -0.21
CA ILE A 492 32.30 -7.21 0.69
C ILE A 492 32.69 -8.18 1.81
N GLU A 493 33.58 -9.14 1.54
CA GLU A 493 34.02 -10.11 2.54
C GLU A 493 35.03 -9.53 3.55
N ASN A 494 35.81 -8.53 3.16
CA ASN A 494 36.94 -8.02 3.97
C ASN A 494 36.69 -6.67 4.65
N ASP A 495 35.51 -6.06 4.53
CA ASP A 495 35.21 -4.75 5.15
C ASP A 495 34.82 -4.92 6.64
N PRO A 496 35.53 -4.31 7.61
CA PRO A 496 35.22 -4.45 9.02
C PRO A 496 33.85 -3.85 9.40
N GLU A 497 33.02 -4.66 10.08
CA GLU A 497 31.70 -4.27 10.59
C GLU A 497 31.81 -3.03 11.50
N ILE A 498 31.19 -1.91 11.09
CA ILE A 498 30.95 -0.75 11.96
C ILE A 498 29.67 -0.99 12.75
N ILE A 499 29.80 -1.20 14.05
CA ILE A 499 28.66 -1.27 14.98
C ILE A 499 28.60 0.06 15.74
N PHE A 500 27.41 0.66 15.82
CA PHE A 500 27.18 1.87 16.61
C PHE A 500 26.62 1.50 17.99
N ASP A 501 27.29 1.96 19.03
CA ASP A 501 26.80 1.95 20.42
C ASP A 501 26.56 3.40 20.85
N ASP A 502 25.33 3.73 21.24
CA ASP A 502 24.91 5.08 21.65
C ASP A 502 25.58 6.23 20.85
N ASP A 503 25.41 6.20 19.52
CA ASP A 503 25.91 7.18 18.54
C ASP A 503 27.44 7.34 18.44
N LYS A 504 28.23 6.37 18.94
CA LYS A 504 29.68 6.29 18.70
C LYS A 504 30.03 5.08 17.81
N PRO A 505 30.76 5.27 16.69
CA PRO A 505 31.19 4.15 15.85
C PRO A 505 32.28 3.34 16.57
N ILE A 506 32.06 2.04 16.71
CA ILE A 506 33.09 1.08 17.12
C ILE A 506 33.40 0.21 15.91
N VAL A 507 34.66 0.24 15.47
CA VAL A 507 35.20 -0.71 14.49
C VAL A 507 35.57 -1.97 15.26
N VAL A 508 34.94 -3.10 14.95
CA VAL A 508 35.30 -4.39 15.55
C VAL A 508 36.17 -5.17 14.55
N PRO A 509 37.48 -5.34 14.78
CA PRO A 509 38.29 -6.25 13.98
C PRO A 509 37.88 -7.69 14.27
N LYS A 510 37.73 -8.53 13.24
CA LYS A 510 37.34 -9.93 13.40
C LYS A 510 38.56 -10.87 13.37
N ASN A 511 38.81 -11.45 14.55
CA ASN A 511 39.50 -12.72 14.88
C ASN A 511 40.97 -12.96 14.47
N SER A 512 41.82 -13.18 15.48
CA SER A 512 42.83 -14.25 15.47
C SER A 512 42.44 -15.28 16.56
N GLN A 513 42.18 -16.52 16.16
CA GLN A 513 42.00 -17.65 17.09
C GLN A 513 43.35 -18.12 17.63
N ASP A 514 43.26 -18.71 18.83
CA ASP A 514 44.24 -19.54 19.56
C ASP A 514 45.10 -18.91 20.68
N ASP A 515 44.90 -19.51 21.86
CA ASP A 515 45.83 -19.82 22.95
C ASP A 515 45.44 -19.38 24.39
N VAL A 516 45.86 -20.24 25.30
CA VAL A 516 45.36 -20.56 26.65
C VAL A 516 46.00 -19.68 27.74
N THR A 517 45.20 -19.27 28.73
CA THR A 517 45.57 -18.84 30.11
C THR A 517 46.51 -17.62 30.33
N ARG A 518 46.04 -16.60 31.06
CA ARG A 518 46.53 -16.12 32.38
C ARG A 518 45.99 -14.71 32.75
N SER A 519 45.92 -14.47 34.06
CA SER A 519 45.43 -13.30 34.83
C SER A 519 45.95 -11.91 34.43
N PRO A 520 45.27 -10.82 34.86
CA PRO A 520 45.58 -9.46 34.44
C PRO A 520 46.78 -8.87 35.20
N MET A 521 47.69 -8.22 34.49
CA MET A 521 48.73 -7.34 35.05
C MET A 521 48.74 -6.00 34.29
N VAL A 522 49.10 -4.95 35.02
CA VAL A 522 48.88 -3.53 34.67
C VAL A 522 50.22 -2.85 34.31
N TYR A 523 50.13 -1.81 33.45
CA TYR A 523 51.06 -0.67 33.15
C TYR A 523 52.22 -0.90 32.15
N PRO A 524 52.86 0.15 31.55
CA PRO A 524 52.40 1.46 31.03
C PRO A 524 53.03 1.84 29.64
N ASP A 525 52.61 2.99 29.07
CA ASP A 525 53.29 3.87 28.10
C ASP A 525 53.77 3.35 26.71
N LEU A 526 52.95 3.65 25.71
CA LEU A 526 53.21 3.58 24.25
C LEU A 526 53.99 4.81 23.75
N ILE A 527 55.33 4.84 23.93
CA ILE A 527 56.17 5.87 23.28
C ILE A 527 57.33 5.31 22.42
N ASP A 528 57.69 4.02 22.49
CA ASP A 528 58.94 3.55 21.85
C ASP A 528 58.84 2.58 20.65
N ILE A 529 57.67 2.38 20.03
CA ILE A 529 57.56 1.48 18.85
C ILE A 529 57.45 2.23 17.50
N CYS A 530 57.34 3.57 17.49
CA CYS A 530 57.38 4.36 16.26
C CYS A 530 58.79 4.77 15.79
N LYS A 531 59.85 4.14 16.30
CA LYS A 531 61.25 4.52 15.99
C LYS A 531 62.11 3.45 15.30
N GLN A 532 61.56 2.33 14.85
CA GLN A 532 62.38 1.24 14.30
C GLN A 532 61.94 0.62 12.96
N ILE A 533 61.04 1.25 12.20
CA ILE A 533 60.76 0.78 10.84
C ILE A 533 60.62 1.98 9.89
N ASP A 534 61.73 2.68 9.65
CA ASP A 534 61.86 3.60 8.50
C ASP A 534 63.26 3.56 7.85
N GLU A 535 64.10 2.57 8.19
CA GLU A 535 65.40 2.36 7.55
C GLU A 535 65.64 0.88 7.27
N ALA A 536 65.00 0.35 6.22
CA ALA A 536 65.49 -0.80 5.45
C ALA A 536 64.73 -0.98 4.12
N ASN A 537 65.35 -0.48 3.04
CA ASN A 537 65.31 -1.00 1.66
C ASN A 537 64.00 -0.77 0.86
N LEU A 538 63.91 0.07 -0.18
CA LEU A 538 64.85 0.45 -1.25
C LEU A 538 65.55 -0.76 -1.91
N ASN A 539 64.78 -1.54 -2.65
CA ASN A 539 65.02 -1.94 -4.05
C ASN A 539 63.77 -2.57 -4.66
#